data_AF-A0A842MWY3-F1
#
_entry.id   AF-A0A842MWY3-F1
#
_cell.length_a   1.000
_cell.length_b   1.000
_cell.length_c   1.000
_cell.angle_alpha   90.00
_cell.angle_beta   90.00
_cell.angle_gamma   90.00
#
_symmetry.space_group_name_H-M   'P 1'
#
loop_
_entity.id
_entity.type
_entity.pdbx_description
1 polymer ?
#
loop_
_entity_poly.entity_id
_entity_poly.type
_entity_poly.pdbx_seq_one_letter_code
_entity_poly.pdbx_strand_id
1 'polypeptide(L)' 'MKKLDEVRRVKEGVEKDLLALPGVTGVDIGKKIVGGDKTDELAIRVYVEEKRDVPPEELIPAMIDGVKTDVIQR' A
#
# COMPACT_ATOMS: atom_id res chain seq x y z
N MET A 1 1.70 -6.77 -16.02
CA MET A 1 1.72 -5.43 -15.41
C MET A 1 0.29 -4.92 -15.35
N LYS A 2 -0.28 -4.68 -14.17
CA LYS A 2 -1.66 -4.20 -14.07
C LYS A 2 -1.75 -2.75 -14.55
N LYS A 3 -2.88 -2.40 -15.17
CA LYS A 3 -3.13 -1.02 -15.63
C LYS A 3 -3.49 -0.13 -14.43
N LEU A 4 -3.22 1.17 -14.54
CA LEU A 4 -3.52 2.14 -13.49
C LEU A 4 -4.99 2.07 -13.04
N ASP A 5 -5.93 1.90 -13.97
CA ASP A 5 -7.37 1.82 -13.66
C ASP A 5 -7.74 0.59 -12.83
N GLU A 6 -7.03 -0.53 -13.04
CA GLU A 6 -7.25 -1.75 -12.25
C GLU A 6 -6.74 -1.57 -10.82
N VAL A 7 -5.54 -1.00 -10.67
CA VAL A 7 -4.95 -0.70 -9.36
C VAL A 7 -5.79 0.32 -8.61
N ARG A 8 -6.32 1.33 -9.32
CA ARG A 8 -7.20 2.35 -8.76
C ARG A 8 -8.49 1.77 -8.20
N ARG A 9 -9.15 0.88 -8.94
CA ARG A 9 -10.37 0.22 -8.44
C ARG A 9 -10.11 -0.58 -7.17
N VAL A 10 -9.00 -1.32 -7.11
CA VAL A 10 -8.63 -2.06 -5.90
C VAL A 10 -8.35 -1.11 -4.74
N LYS A 11 -7.56 -0.06 -4.97
CA LYS A 11 -7.26 0.97 -3.95
C LYS A 11 -8.54 1.58 -3.38
N GLU A 12 -9.44 2.05 -4.24
CA GLU A 12 -10.70 2.68 -3.83
C GLU A 12 -11.57 1.74 -2.97
N GLY A 13 -11.50 0.43 -3.21
CA GLY A 13 -12.22 -0.58 -2.43
C GLY A 13 -11.69 -0.80 -1.01
N VAL A 14 -10.40 -0.55 -0.77
CA VAL A 14 -9.73 -0.82 0.53
C VAL A 14 -9.23 0.43 1.25
N GLU A 15 -9.26 1.59 0.59
CA GLU A 15 -8.67 2.83 1.09
C GLU A 15 -9.23 3.23 2.45
N LYS A 16 -10.55 3.13 2.64
CA LYS A 16 -11.18 3.51 3.90
C LYS A 16 -10.74 2.60 5.05
N ASP A 17 -10.63 1.31 4.81
CA ASP A 17 -10.25 0.33 5.84
C ASP A 17 -8.77 0.48 6.20
N LEU A 18 -7.90 0.69 5.20
CA LEU A 18 -6.48 0.96 5.41
C LEU A 18 -6.26 2.26 6.19
N LEU A 19 -6.98 3.34 5.86
CA LEU A 19 -6.90 4.62 6.59
C LEU A 19 -7.45 4.55 8.02
N ALA A 20 -8.26 3.54 8.34
CA ALA A 20 -8.76 3.32 9.69
C ALA A 20 -7.74 2.61 10.60
N LEU A 21 -6.66 2.04 10.04
CA LEU A 21 -5.64 1.34 10.82
C LEU A 21 -4.79 2.34 11.62
N PRO A 22 -4.46 2.03 12.90
CA PRO A 22 -3.62 2.89 13.73
C PRO A 22 -2.25 3.16 13.11
N GLY A 23 -1.90 4.44 12.96
CA GLY A 23 -0.61 4.88 12.43
C GLY A 23 -0.54 4.94 10.90
N VAL A 24 -1.60 4.59 10.17
CA VAL A 24 -1.69 4.86 8.72
C VAL A 24 -2.04 6.32 8.49
N THR A 25 -1.21 7.01 7.69
CA THR A 25 -1.33 8.44 7.41
C THR A 25 -1.76 8.75 5.98
N GLY A 26 -1.77 7.76 5.09
CA GLY A 26 -2.24 7.95 3.71
C GLY A 26 -2.20 6.69 2.85
N VAL A 27 -2.99 6.69 1.76
CA VAL A 27 -3.03 5.61 0.77
C VAL A 27 -2.97 6.18 -0.64
N ASP A 28 -2.03 5.71 -1.45
CA ASP A 28 -1.75 6.22 -2.80
C ASP A 28 -1.45 5.07 -3.78
N ILE A 29 -1.34 5.39 -5.08
CA ILE A 29 -0.86 4.45 -6.10
C ILE A 29 0.49 4.95 -6.59
N GLY A 30 1.48 4.07 -6.61
CA GLY A 30 2.72 4.42 -7.26
C GLY A 30 3.60 3.24 -7.57
N LYS A 31 4.70 3.54 -8.26
CA LYS A 31 5.73 2.56 -8.60
C LYS A 31 6.44 2.06 -7.34
N LYS A 32 6.57 0.76 -7.12
CA LYS A 32 7.34 0.23 -5.98
C LYS A 32 8.80 0.68 -6.09
N ILE A 33 9.43 1.02 -4.97
CA ILE A 33 10.87 1.36 -4.92
C ILE A 33 11.61 0.15 -4.32
N VAL A 34 12.67 -0.32 -4.97
CA VAL A 34 13.53 -1.40 -4.45
C VAL A 34 14.98 -0.94 -4.57
N GLY A 35 15.71 -0.88 -3.46
CA GLY A 35 17.15 -0.53 -3.47
C GLY A 35 17.46 0.91 -3.91
N GLY A 36 16.48 1.81 -3.95
CA GLY A 36 16.63 3.17 -4.48
C GLY A 36 16.12 3.35 -5.91
N ASP A 37 15.86 2.25 -6.63
CA ASP A 37 15.36 2.29 -8.01
C ASP A 37 13.84 2.17 -8.07
N LYS A 38 13.21 3.04 -8.87
CA LYS A 38 11.79 2.96 -9.20
C LYS A 38 11.59 1.74 -10.10
N THR A 39 10.88 0.73 -9.61
CA THR A 39 10.46 -0.41 -10.43
C THR A 39 9.28 -0.03 -11.33
N ASP A 40 9.03 -0.76 -12.42
CA ASP A 40 7.86 -0.54 -13.28
C ASP A 40 6.55 -1.10 -12.73
N GLU A 41 6.56 -1.67 -11.52
CA GLU A 41 5.39 -2.30 -10.93
C GLU A 41 4.58 -1.30 -10.11
N LEU A 42 3.31 -1.10 -10.49
CA LEU A 42 2.35 -0.32 -9.71
C LEU A 42 1.93 -1.10 -8.46
N ALA A 43 1.93 -0.40 -7.33
CA ALA A 43 1.51 -0.90 -6.03
C ALA A 43 0.59 0.10 -5.32
N ILE A 44 -0.20 -0.40 -4.39
CA ILE A 44 -0.91 0.42 -3.40
C ILE A 44 0.10 0.81 -2.34
N ARG A 45 0.44 2.09 -2.27
CA ARG A 45 1.35 2.63 -1.27
C ARG A 45 0.56 2.98 -0.02
N VAL A 46 0.99 2.48 1.12
CA VAL A 46 0.42 2.80 2.42
C VAL A 46 1.49 3.55 3.21
N TYR A 47 1.20 4.80 3.55
CA TYR A 47 2.08 5.62 4.37
C TYR A 47 1.75 5.40 5.83
N VAL A 48 2.78 5.18 6.64
CA VAL A 48 2.67 5.02 8.10
C VAL A 48 3.59 6.01 8.79
N GLU A 49 3.20 6.45 9.98
CA GLU A 49 4.03 7.31 10.85
C GLU A 49 5.30 6.58 11.30
N GLU A 50 5.16 5.30 11.69
CA GLU A 50 6.29 4.47 12.12
C GLU A 50 6.09 3.01 11.70
N LYS A 51 7.17 2.34 11.26
CA LYS A 51 7.18 0.89 11.11
C LYS A 51 7.46 0.24 12.45
N ARG A 52 6.49 -0.52 12.94
CA ARG A 52 6.54 -1.26 14.20
C ARG A 52 5.95 -2.65 14.01
N ASP A 53 6.19 -3.52 14.99
CA ASP A 53 5.44 -4.77 15.09
C ASP A 53 3.98 -4.45 15.45
N VAL A 54 3.05 -5.04 14.69
CA VAL A 54 1.61 -4.82 14.84
C VAL A 54 0.88 -6.16 15.01
N PRO A 55 -0.28 -6.19 15.67
CA PRO A 55 -1.09 -7.40 15.73
C PRO A 55 -1.55 -7.80 14.31
N PRO A 56 -1.88 -9.08 14.08
CA PRO A 56 -2.26 -9.59 12.76
C PRO A 56 -3.42 -8.83 12.09
N GLU A 57 -4.34 -8.26 12.88
CA GLU A 57 -5.48 -7.45 12.42
C GLU A 57 -5.10 -6.06 11.89
N GLU A 58 -3.97 -5.51 12.30
CA GLU A 58 -3.42 -4.23 11.82
C GLU A 58 -2.42 -4.44 10.67
N LEU A 59 -2.09 -5.69 10.36
CA LEU A 59 -1.07 -6.01 9.36
C LEU A 59 -1.60 -5.70 7.96
N ILE A 60 -0.89 -4.81 7.26
CA ILE A 60 -1.17 -4.53 5.85
C ILE A 60 -0.75 -5.74 5.01
N PRO A 61 -1.67 -6.40 4.28
CA PRO A 61 -1.32 -7.56 3.46
C PRO A 61 -0.33 -7.17 2.36
N ALA A 62 0.66 -8.01 2.06
CA ALA A 62 1.63 -7.77 0.98
C ALA A 62 0.99 -7.68 -0.42
N MET A 63 -0.25 -8.14 -0.57
CA MET A 63 -1.02 -8.13 -1.80
C MET A 63 -2.52 -8.06 -1.49
N ILE A 64 -3.25 -7.20 -2.23
CA ILE A 64 -4.69 -7.01 -2.13
C ILE A 64 -5.27 -7.16 -3.54
N ASP A 65 -6.20 -8.09 -3.74
CA ASP A 65 -6.80 -8.40 -5.05
C ASP A 65 -5.78 -8.53 -6.20
N GLY A 66 -4.63 -9.15 -5.92
CA GLY A 66 -3.55 -9.33 -6.89
C GLY A 66 -2.76 -8.05 -7.21
N VAL A 67 -2.93 -6.98 -6.42
CA VAL A 67 -2.12 -5.75 -6.46
C VAL A 67 -1.17 -5.76 -5.28
N LYS A 68 0.13 -5.55 -5.51
CA LYS A 68 1.09 -5.45 -4.41
C LYS A 68 0.83 -4.23 -3.54
N THR A 69 1.16 -4.34 -2.26
CA THR A 69 1.23 -3.19 -1.36
C THR A 69 2.69 -2.80 -1.11
N ASP A 70 2.91 -1.53 -0.78
CA ASP A 70 4.21 -0.99 -0.42
C ASP A 70 4.05 -0.10 0.81
N VAL A 71 4.62 -0.53 1.94
CA VAL A 71 4.50 0.19 3.22
C VAL A 71 5.69 1.13 3.38
N ILE A 72 5.39 2.43 3.43
CA ILE A 72 6.38 3.51 3.43
C ILE A 72 6.25 4.28 4.75
N GLN A 73 7.36 4.38 5.48
CA GLN A 73 7.44 5.24 6.67
C GLN A 73 7.82 6.67 6.24
N ARG A 74 7.16 7.68 6.80
CA ARG A 74 7.45 9.10 6.57
C ARG A 74 7.30 9.94 7.82
#